data_AF-A0A367KIT1-F1
#
_entry.id   AF-A0A367KIT1-F1
#
_cell.length_a   1.000
_cell.length_b   1.000
_cell.length_c   1.000
_cell.angle_alpha   90.00
_cell.angle_beta   90.00
_cell.angle_gamma   90.00
#
_symmetry.space_group_name_H-M   'P 1'
#
loop_
_entity.id
_entity.type
_entity.pdbx_description
1 polymer ?
#
loop_
_entity_poly.entity_id
_entity_poly.type
_entity_poly.pdbx_seq_one_letter_code
_entity_poly.pdbx_strand_id
1 'polypeptide(L)'
;MEMPFEDNSFDAVYAIEATCHAPVFEGVYGEIYRVLKPGGSFGCYEWCMTEHYDESNPEHREIAHRIEIGNGIPKMRRTDVCLNALKNVGFDVLMNQDLADMGDAIQWYYPLEGDIRKCQTVKDVFTTLAMTKLGRFTTTNLVRVLEKVGLAPQGTVETQKFLETAADALVEGARKNLFTPMFFFVAKKPE
;
A
#
# COMPACT_ATOMS: atom_id res chain seq x y z
N MET A 1 12.43 4.86 14.91
CA MET A 1 12.29 5.84 13.82
C MET A 1 12.76 7.16 14.37
N GLU A 2 13.62 7.86 13.64
CA GLU A 2 14.20 9.13 14.08
C GLU A 2 14.45 9.97 12.82
N MET A 3 13.61 10.98 12.61
CA MET A 3 13.78 11.90 11.49
C MET A 3 14.89 12.90 11.82
N PRO A 4 15.84 13.17 10.90
CA PRO A 4 17.00 14.03 11.15
C PRO A 4 16.64 15.53 11.06
N PHE A 5 15.53 15.92 11.68
CA PHE A 5 15.00 17.29 11.70
C PHE A 5 14.70 17.70 13.14
N GLU A 6 14.86 18.99 13.41
CA GLU A 6 14.49 19.58 14.70
C GLU A 6 12.96 19.62 14.87
N ASP A 7 12.50 19.75 16.10
CA ASP A 7 11.09 19.92 16.42
C ASP A 7 10.53 21.18 15.76
N ASN A 8 9.26 21.13 15.32
CA ASN A 8 8.57 22.30 14.73
C ASN A 8 9.29 22.91 13.51
N SER A 9 9.90 22.06 12.68
CA SER A 9 10.61 22.47 11.47
C SER A 9 9.69 22.79 10.28
N PHE A 10 8.56 22.07 10.14
CA PHE A 10 7.74 22.10 8.92
C PHE A 10 6.33 22.64 9.16
N ASP A 11 5.80 23.40 8.20
CA ASP A 11 4.41 23.87 8.21
C ASP A 11 3.42 22.78 7.73
N ALA A 12 3.90 21.87 6.88
CA ALA A 12 3.13 20.72 6.40
C ALA A 12 4.03 19.51 6.13
N VAL A 13 3.48 18.31 6.29
CA VAL A 13 4.09 17.02 5.97
C VAL A 13 3.10 16.22 5.13
N TYR A 14 3.59 15.42 4.18
CA TYR A 14 2.78 14.45 3.49
C TYR A 14 3.47 13.09 3.43
N ALA A 15 2.67 12.03 3.37
CA ALA A 15 3.12 10.68 3.09
C ALA A 15 2.19 10.02 2.06
N ILE A 16 2.75 9.26 1.14
CA ILE A 16 2.00 8.49 0.16
C ILE A 16 2.50 7.06 0.28
N GLU A 17 1.67 6.20 0.85
CA GLU A 17 1.86 4.74 0.87
C GLU A 17 3.20 4.29 1.50
N ALA A 18 3.75 5.11 2.40
CA ALA A 18 5.08 4.88 2.99
C ALA A 18 5.02 4.46 4.45
N THR A 19 4.04 4.97 5.19
CA THR A 19 3.94 4.81 6.65
C THR A 19 3.48 3.42 7.07
N CYS A 20 2.83 2.66 6.19
CA CYS A 20 2.49 1.25 6.39
C CYS A 20 3.72 0.36 6.68
N HIS A 21 4.90 0.72 6.19
CA HIS A 21 6.15 -0.01 6.46
C HIS A 21 6.69 0.21 7.89
N ALA A 22 6.12 1.16 8.65
CA ALA A 22 6.48 1.36 10.05
C ALA A 22 6.01 0.18 10.93
N PRO A 23 6.83 -0.26 11.91
CA PRO A 23 6.44 -1.32 12.85
C PRO A 23 5.20 -1.01 13.69
N VAL A 24 4.89 0.27 13.90
CA VAL A 24 3.67 0.80 14.55
C VAL A 24 3.38 2.20 14.01
N PHE A 25 2.11 2.56 13.87
CA PHE A 25 1.72 3.88 13.34
C PHE A 25 2.08 5.02 14.29
N GLU A 26 1.87 4.86 15.59
CA GLU A 26 2.19 5.88 16.60
C GLU A 26 3.67 6.29 16.56
N GLY A 27 4.56 5.37 16.20
CA GLY A 27 5.98 5.67 16.08
C GLY A 27 6.30 6.63 14.93
N VAL A 28 5.72 6.40 13.74
CA VAL A 28 5.98 7.26 12.57
C VAL A 28 5.16 8.55 12.63
N TYR A 29 3.91 8.47 13.06
CA TYR A 29 3.05 9.65 13.23
C TYR A 29 3.56 10.54 14.36
N GLY A 30 4.15 9.98 15.43
CA GLY A 30 4.80 10.73 16.50
C GLY A 30 5.98 11.58 16.00
N GLU A 31 6.83 11.02 15.15
CA GLU A 31 7.92 11.77 14.52
C GLU A 31 7.40 12.88 13.59
N ILE A 32 6.34 12.60 12.82
CA ILE A 32 5.68 13.61 11.98
C ILE A 32 5.10 14.75 12.85
N TYR A 33 4.46 14.41 13.97
CA TYR A 33 3.94 15.38 14.93
C TYR A 33 5.03 16.24 15.54
N ARG A 34 6.17 15.64 15.88
CA ARG A 34 7.33 16.33 16.46
C ARG A 34 7.88 17.39 15.49
N VAL A 35 8.09 17.01 14.23
CA VAL A 35 8.70 17.91 13.23
C VAL A 35 7.71 18.94 12.65
N LEU A 36 6.40 18.75 12.80
CA LEU A 36 5.39 19.75 12.43
C LEU A 36 5.36 20.89 13.44
N LYS A 37 5.23 22.13 12.97
CA LYS A 37 4.94 23.30 13.80
C LYS A 37 3.53 23.21 14.40
N PRO A 38 3.24 23.88 15.54
CA PRO A 38 1.88 24.08 16.00
C PRO A 38 1.01 24.69 14.89
N GLY A 39 -0.19 24.17 14.70
CA GLY A 39 -1.05 24.51 13.57
C GLY A 39 -0.69 23.86 12.24
N GLY A 40 0.40 23.09 12.15
CA GLY A 40 0.85 22.41 10.93
C GLY A 40 -0.02 21.23 10.52
N SER A 41 0.02 20.86 9.23
CA SER A 41 -0.87 19.83 8.65
C SER A 41 -0.12 18.58 8.19
N PHE A 42 -0.73 17.42 8.37
CA PHE A 42 -0.27 16.13 7.86
C PHE A 42 -1.32 15.54 6.91
N GLY A 43 -0.96 15.33 5.65
CA GLY A 43 -1.79 14.60 4.68
C GLY A 43 -1.21 13.22 4.38
N CYS A 44 -2.02 12.18 4.37
CA CYS A 44 -1.53 10.83 4.10
C CYS A 44 -2.47 10.06 3.17
N TYR A 45 -1.90 9.30 2.24
CA TYR A 45 -2.55 8.15 1.62
C TYR A 45 -1.97 6.90 2.27
N GLU A 46 -2.77 6.22 3.09
CA GLU A 46 -2.32 5.07 3.87
C GLU A 46 -2.81 3.75 3.26
N TRP A 47 -1.96 2.73 3.34
CA TRP A 47 -2.37 1.35 3.10
C TRP A 47 -2.98 0.78 4.37
N CYS A 48 -4.26 0.42 4.31
CA CYS A 48 -5.01 -0.11 5.45
C CYS A 48 -5.86 -1.32 5.06
N MET A 49 -6.20 -2.12 6.06
CA MET A 49 -7.35 -3.02 5.99
C MET A 49 -8.63 -2.22 6.31
N THR A 50 -9.71 -2.49 5.60
CA THR A 50 -10.99 -1.76 5.75
C THR A 50 -11.80 -2.27 6.95
N GLU A 51 -12.99 -1.73 7.18
CA GLU A 51 -13.92 -2.28 8.15
C GLU A 51 -14.41 -3.71 7.84
N HIS A 52 -14.37 -4.13 6.56
CA HIS A 52 -14.78 -5.46 6.12
C HIS A 52 -13.76 -6.55 6.46
N TYR A 53 -12.52 -6.17 6.77
CA TYR A 53 -11.50 -7.10 7.20
C TYR A 53 -11.76 -7.61 8.62
N ASP A 54 -11.61 -8.92 8.79
CA ASP A 54 -11.85 -9.63 10.05
C ASP A 54 -10.63 -10.49 10.36
N GLU A 55 -9.87 -10.09 11.39
CA GLU A 55 -8.66 -10.80 11.83
C GLU A 55 -8.99 -12.24 12.30
N SER A 56 -10.23 -12.54 12.71
CA SER A 56 -10.61 -13.89 13.12
C SER A 56 -10.86 -14.83 11.92
N ASN A 57 -11.16 -14.28 10.74
CA ASN A 57 -11.38 -15.04 9.52
C ASN A 57 -10.04 -15.51 8.91
N PRO A 58 -9.79 -16.83 8.79
CA PRO A 58 -8.55 -17.34 8.20
C PRO A 58 -8.28 -16.91 6.76
N GLU A 59 -9.32 -16.77 5.94
CA GLU A 59 -9.19 -16.32 4.55
C GLU A 59 -8.73 -14.86 4.49
N HIS A 60 -9.33 -14.00 5.32
CA HIS A 60 -8.95 -12.58 5.39
C HIS A 60 -7.50 -12.43 5.82
N ARG A 61 -7.08 -13.17 6.87
CA ARG A 61 -5.69 -13.17 7.33
C ARG A 61 -4.71 -13.63 6.26
N GLU A 62 -5.05 -14.67 5.50
CA GLU A 62 -4.19 -15.17 4.43
C GLU A 62 -3.98 -14.11 3.33
N ILE A 63 -5.05 -13.41 2.94
CA ILE A 63 -4.96 -12.31 1.97
C ILE A 63 -4.08 -11.18 2.51
N ALA A 64 -4.33 -10.74 3.75
CA ALA A 64 -3.52 -9.70 4.40
C ALA A 64 -2.04 -10.11 4.47
N HIS A 65 -1.77 -11.36 4.86
CA HIS A 65 -0.42 -11.89 4.99
C HIS A 65 0.32 -11.94 3.66
N ARG A 66 -0.35 -12.31 2.56
CA ARG A 66 0.24 -12.27 1.23
C ARG A 66 0.53 -10.84 0.76
N ILE A 67 -0.30 -9.86 1.12
CA ILE A 67 -0.03 -8.44 0.89
C ILE A 67 1.20 -8.01 1.69
N GLU A 68 1.27 -8.38 2.97
CA GLU A 68 2.39 -8.06 3.89
C GLU A 68 3.71 -8.59 3.37
N ILE A 69 3.76 -9.89 3.08
CA ILE A 69 4.93 -10.55 2.49
C ILE A 69 5.28 -9.82 1.20
N GLY A 70 4.39 -9.83 0.21
CA GLY A 70 4.67 -9.38 -1.15
C GLY A 70 5.15 -7.93 -1.28
N ASN A 71 4.81 -7.07 -0.31
CA ASN A 71 5.18 -5.66 -0.31
C ASN A 71 6.18 -5.29 0.80
N GLY A 72 6.66 -6.25 1.60
CA GLY A 72 7.58 -5.97 2.71
C GLY A 72 6.96 -5.10 3.80
N ILE A 73 5.69 -5.31 4.10
CA ILE A 73 4.95 -4.58 5.14
C ILE A 73 4.95 -5.44 6.42
N PRO A 74 5.39 -4.92 7.58
CA PRO A 74 5.50 -5.72 8.81
C PRO A 74 4.17 -6.29 9.31
N LYS A 75 3.10 -5.48 9.23
CA LYS A 75 1.73 -5.88 9.54
C LYS A 75 0.76 -4.86 8.93
N MET A 76 -0.20 -5.33 8.16
CA MET A 76 -1.32 -4.53 7.71
C MET A 76 -2.26 -4.25 8.89
N ARG A 77 -2.71 -3.00 8.99
CA ARG A 77 -3.55 -2.54 10.12
C ARG A 77 -4.85 -1.97 9.59
N ARG A 78 -5.90 -2.05 10.40
CA ARG A 78 -7.21 -1.50 10.07
C ARG A 78 -7.21 0.03 10.07
N THR A 79 -8.10 0.63 9.30
CA THR A 79 -8.32 2.08 9.24
C THR A 79 -8.61 2.69 10.61
N ASP A 80 -9.35 1.99 11.47
CA ASP A 80 -9.62 2.41 12.86
C ASP A 80 -8.34 2.51 13.70
N VAL A 81 -7.39 1.58 13.55
CA VAL A 81 -6.07 1.62 14.21
C VAL A 81 -5.26 2.83 13.70
N CYS A 82 -5.28 3.09 12.40
CA CYS A 82 -4.65 4.28 11.81
C CYS A 82 -5.19 5.58 12.43
N LEU A 83 -6.51 5.75 12.45
CA LEU A 83 -7.16 6.95 13.02
C LEU A 83 -6.92 7.10 14.52
N ASN A 84 -6.92 5.99 15.27
CA ASN A 84 -6.64 6.02 16.70
C ASN A 84 -5.18 6.39 16.97
N ALA A 85 -4.23 5.92 16.16
CA ALA A 85 -2.82 6.30 16.29
C ALA A 85 -2.60 7.80 16.12
N LEU A 86 -3.28 8.44 15.16
CA LEU A 86 -3.23 9.91 15.00
C LEU A 86 -3.71 10.63 16.27
N LYS A 87 -4.86 10.21 16.82
CA LYS A 87 -5.43 10.79 18.05
C LYS A 87 -4.51 10.56 19.26
N ASN A 88 -3.97 9.35 19.40
CA ASN A 88 -3.06 8.99 20.49
C ASN A 88 -1.79 9.85 20.49
N VAL A 89 -1.29 10.21 19.31
CA VAL A 89 -0.12 11.10 19.15
C VAL A 89 -0.46 12.56 19.47
N GLY A 90 -1.73 12.97 19.32
CA GLY A 90 -2.20 14.32 19.62
C GLY A 90 -2.68 15.12 18.41
N PHE A 91 -2.84 14.49 17.25
CA PHE A 91 -3.42 15.16 16.08
C PHE A 91 -4.95 15.30 16.19
N ASP A 92 -5.44 16.43 15.68
CA ASP A 92 -6.84 16.59 15.31
C ASP A 92 -7.07 16.07 13.88
N VAL A 93 -7.86 15.00 13.75
CA VAL A 93 -8.23 14.46 12.43
C VAL A 93 -9.32 15.35 11.82
N LEU A 94 -8.97 16.10 10.78
CA LEU A 94 -9.89 17.03 10.10
C LEU A 94 -10.80 16.31 9.10
N MET A 95 -10.26 15.32 8.39
CA MET A 95 -11.02 14.46 7.49
C MET A 95 -10.33 13.12 7.31
N ASN A 96 -11.11 12.11 6.95
CA ASN A 96 -10.62 10.85 6.42
C ASN A 96 -11.66 10.27 5.46
N GLN A 97 -11.18 9.57 4.43
CA GLN A 97 -12.01 8.95 3.40
C GLN A 97 -11.22 7.85 2.70
N ASP A 98 -11.87 6.73 2.41
CA ASP A 98 -11.31 5.72 1.51
C ASP A 98 -11.49 6.19 0.06
N LEU A 99 -10.40 6.65 -0.57
CA LEU A 99 -10.43 7.10 -1.96
C LEU A 99 -10.34 5.94 -2.96
N ALA A 100 -10.15 4.71 -2.48
CA ALA A 100 -10.21 3.51 -3.33
C ALA A 100 -11.65 3.02 -3.58
N ASP A 101 -12.63 3.51 -2.81
CA ASP A 101 -14.04 3.12 -2.89
C ASP A 101 -14.98 4.32 -3.10
N MET A 102 -14.73 5.09 -4.16
CA MET A 102 -15.52 6.27 -4.53
C MET A 102 -16.59 5.99 -5.59
N GLY A 103 -16.82 4.72 -5.94
CA GLY A 103 -17.72 4.32 -7.02
C GLY A 103 -17.15 4.57 -8.42
N ASP A 104 -15.82 4.61 -8.56
CA ASP A 104 -15.15 4.82 -9.83
C ASP A 104 -15.47 3.73 -10.85
N ALA A 105 -15.77 4.13 -12.10
CA ALA A 105 -16.03 3.18 -13.18
C ALA A 105 -14.80 2.30 -13.48
N ILE A 106 -13.60 2.85 -13.29
CA ILE A 106 -12.33 2.16 -13.48
C ILE A 106 -11.72 1.92 -12.10
N GLN A 107 -11.62 0.65 -11.73
CA GLN A 107 -11.12 0.22 -10.44
C GLN A 107 -9.59 0.38 -10.37
N TRP A 108 -9.03 0.86 -9.27
CA TRP A 108 -7.58 1.12 -9.12
C TRP A 108 -6.70 -0.12 -9.40
N TYR A 109 -7.23 -1.33 -9.15
CA TYR A 109 -6.53 -2.59 -9.34
C TYR A 109 -6.63 -3.16 -10.77
N TYR A 110 -7.32 -2.49 -11.70
CA TYR A 110 -7.48 -2.99 -13.07
C TYR A 110 -6.15 -3.28 -13.82
N PRO A 111 -5.04 -2.55 -13.60
CA PRO A 111 -3.79 -2.87 -14.28
C PRO A 111 -3.19 -4.20 -13.77
N LEU A 112 -3.53 -4.59 -12.54
CA LEU A 112 -2.96 -5.75 -11.84
C LEU A 112 -3.72 -7.05 -12.14
N GLU A 113 -5.01 -6.98 -12.45
CA GLU A 113 -5.86 -8.16 -12.61
C GLU A 113 -5.66 -8.93 -13.93
N GLY A 114 -4.91 -8.36 -14.88
CA GLY A 114 -4.58 -9.00 -16.14
C GLY A 114 -5.74 -9.13 -17.14
N ASP A 115 -6.83 -8.38 -16.98
CA ASP A 115 -7.96 -8.39 -17.92
C ASP A 115 -7.79 -7.34 -19.03
N ILE A 116 -7.26 -7.78 -20.17
CA ILE A 116 -6.98 -6.92 -21.34
C ILE A 116 -8.25 -6.24 -21.88
N ARG A 117 -9.44 -6.77 -21.59
CA ARG A 117 -10.72 -6.19 -22.05
C ARG A 117 -11.04 -4.86 -21.36
N LYS A 118 -10.38 -4.59 -20.23
CA LYS A 118 -10.55 -3.37 -19.43
C LYS A 118 -9.47 -2.32 -19.70
N CYS A 119 -8.53 -2.58 -20.61
CA CYS A 119 -7.53 -1.59 -21.02
C CYS A 119 -8.20 -0.34 -21.58
N GLN A 120 -7.76 0.84 -21.13
CA GLN A 120 -8.27 2.14 -21.56
C GLN A 120 -7.42 2.73 -22.69
N THR A 121 -6.14 2.36 -22.73
CA THR A 121 -5.17 2.82 -23.71
C THR A 121 -4.37 1.66 -24.32
N VAL A 122 -3.70 1.93 -25.45
CA VAL A 122 -2.75 0.97 -26.06
C VAL A 122 -1.58 0.67 -25.12
N LYS A 123 -1.17 1.64 -24.29
CA LYS A 123 -0.11 1.43 -23.30
C LYS A 123 -0.55 0.41 -22.24
N ASP A 124 -1.81 0.47 -21.81
CA ASP A 124 -2.35 -0.45 -20.81
C ASP A 124 -2.31 -1.89 -21.30
N VAL A 125 -2.50 -2.13 -22.61
CA VAL A 125 -2.39 -3.48 -23.18
C VAL A 125 -1.05 -4.11 -22.86
N PHE A 126 0.05 -3.37 -22.93
CA PHE A 126 1.38 -3.89 -22.61
C PHE A 126 1.52 -4.20 -21.12
N THR A 127 1.06 -3.30 -20.25
CA THR A 127 1.11 -3.48 -18.80
C THR A 127 0.22 -4.66 -18.36
N THR A 128 -1.03 -4.68 -18.80
CA THR A 128 -2.00 -5.73 -18.46
C THR A 128 -1.62 -7.08 -19.05
N LEU A 129 -1.02 -7.13 -20.26
CA LEU A 129 -0.51 -8.37 -20.84
C LEU A 129 0.56 -9.00 -19.94
N ALA A 130 1.50 -8.20 -19.41
CA ALA A 130 2.52 -8.68 -18.47
C ALA A 130 1.91 -9.26 -17.19
N MET A 131 0.73 -8.78 -16.79
CA MET A 131 -0.01 -9.27 -15.61
C MET A 131 -0.87 -10.51 -15.89
N THR A 132 -1.11 -10.89 -17.15
CA THR A 132 -1.82 -12.14 -17.47
C THR A 132 -1.02 -13.38 -17.06
N LYS A 133 -1.70 -14.52 -16.87
CA LYS A 133 -1.03 -15.80 -16.61
C LYS A 133 0.01 -16.16 -17.67
N LEU A 134 -0.30 -15.90 -18.95
CA LEU A 134 0.63 -16.14 -20.04
C LEU A 134 1.81 -15.17 -20.01
N GLY A 135 1.55 -13.88 -19.78
CA GLY A 135 2.58 -12.84 -19.63
C GLY A 135 3.56 -13.19 -18.51
N ARG A 136 3.05 -13.43 -17.31
CA ARG A 136 3.83 -13.86 -16.14
C ARG A 136 4.63 -15.14 -16.40
N PHE A 137 4.02 -16.13 -17.05
CA PHE A 137 4.73 -17.34 -17.46
C PHE A 137 5.91 -17.01 -18.39
N THR A 138 5.69 -16.21 -19.42
CA THR A 138 6.75 -15.83 -20.38
C THR A 138 7.86 -15.03 -19.72
N THR A 139 7.54 -14.03 -18.89
CA THR A 139 8.52 -13.20 -18.20
C THR A 139 9.30 -14.01 -17.17
N THR A 140 8.63 -14.85 -16.37
CA THR A 140 9.29 -15.73 -15.38
C THR A 140 10.30 -16.65 -16.05
N ASN A 141 9.94 -17.26 -17.18
CA ASN A 141 10.85 -18.16 -17.91
C ASN A 141 12.02 -17.40 -18.54
N LEU A 142 11.78 -16.19 -19.08
CA LEU A 142 12.84 -15.34 -19.60
C LEU A 142 13.83 -14.96 -18.49
N VAL A 143 13.34 -14.47 -17.35
CA VAL A 143 14.15 -14.11 -16.18
C VAL A 143 14.95 -15.33 -15.68
N ARG A 144 14.34 -16.53 -15.68
CA ARG A 144 15.05 -17.77 -15.32
C ARG A 144 16.22 -18.07 -16.25
N VAL A 145 16.07 -17.84 -17.56
CA VAL A 145 17.17 -18.02 -18.51
C VAL A 145 18.27 -16.99 -18.24
N LEU A 146 17.90 -15.72 -18.05
CA LEU A 146 18.85 -14.64 -17.76
C LEU A 146 19.63 -14.89 -16.47
N GLU A 147 18.98 -15.36 -15.42
CA GLU A 147 19.61 -15.75 -14.16
C GLU A 147 20.58 -16.92 -14.37
N LYS A 148 20.16 -17.96 -15.13
CA LYS A 148 21.00 -19.13 -15.42
C LYS A 148 22.27 -18.80 -16.22
N VAL A 149 22.22 -17.84 -17.13
CA VAL A 149 23.39 -17.42 -17.92
C VAL A 149 24.21 -16.32 -17.25
N GLY A 150 23.83 -15.88 -16.05
CA GLY A 150 24.54 -14.86 -15.28
C GLY A 150 24.30 -13.42 -15.73
N LEU A 151 23.29 -13.16 -16.57
CA LEU A 151 22.88 -11.82 -16.96
C LEU A 151 21.95 -11.16 -15.94
N ALA A 152 21.21 -11.97 -15.17
CA ALA A 152 20.43 -11.50 -14.01
C ALA A 152 21.04 -12.04 -12.70
N PRO A 153 20.98 -11.28 -11.59
CA PRO A 153 21.43 -11.75 -10.28
C PRO A 153 20.69 -13.01 -9.81
N GLN A 154 21.37 -13.84 -9.01
CA GLN A 154 20.73 -14.97 -8.35
C GLN A 154 19.57 -14.50 -7.46
N GLY A 155 18.44 -15.19 -7.53
CA GLY A 155 17.22 -14.87 -6.79
C GLY A 155 16.22 -14.00 -7.56
N THR A 156 16.54 -13.54 -8.77
CA THR A 156 15.62 -12.69 -9.56
C THR A 156 14.31 -13.40 -9.87
N VAL A 157 14.34 -14.72 -10.18
CA VAL A 157 13.11 -15.52 -10.37
C VAL A 157 12.26 -15.57 -9.09
N GLU A 158 12.89 -15.69 -7.93
CA GLU A 158 12.17 -15.75 -6.65
C GLU A 158 11.56 -14.38 -6.31
N THR A 159 12.28 -13.28 -6.55
CA THR A 159 11.72 -11.92 -6.45
C THR A 159 10.54 -11.74 -7.39
N GLN A 160 10.60 -12.25 -8.63
CA GLN A 160 9.46 -12.16 -9.54
C GLN A 160 8.22 -12.88 -8.98
N LYS A 161 8.35 -14.13 -8.51
CA LYS A 161 7.22 -14.88 -7.92
C LYS A 161 6.63 -14.16 -6.71
N PHE A 162 7.48 -13.53 -5.93
CA PHE A 162 7.08 -12.74 -4.77
C PHE A 162 6.20 -11.55 -5.18
N LEU A 163 6.62 -10.79 -6.20
CA LEU A 163 5.85 -9.67 -6.74
C LEU A 163 4.53 -10.12 -7.39
N GLU A 164 4.52 -11.28 -8.07
CA GLU A 164 3.29 -11.88 -8.61
C GLU A 164 2.30 -12.25 -7.50
N THR A 165 2.79 -12.82 -6.40
CA THR A 165 1.98 -13.14 -5.22
C THR A 165 1.38 -11.88 -4.58
N ALA A 166 2.18 -10.81 -4.49
CA ALA A 166 1.74 -9.50 -4.01
C ALA A 166 0.60 -8.96 -4.87
N ALA A 167 0.78 -8.92 -6.20
CA ALA A 167 -0.21 -8.40 -7.13
C ALA A 167 -1.54 -9.16 -7.06
N ASP A 168 -1.50 -10.49 -6.96
CA ASP A 168 -2.71 -11.30 -6.81
C ASP A 168 -3.42 -11.02 -5.49
N ALA A 169 -2.66 -10.83 -4.40
CA ALA A 169 -3.23 -10.55 -3.08
C ALA A 169 -3.87 -9.16 -3.02
N LEU A 170 -3.28 -8.16 -3.67
CA LEU A 170 -3.85 -6.82 -3.81
C LEU A 170 -5.19 -6.85 -4.55
N VAL A 171 -5.25 -7.54 -5.70
CA VAL A 171 -6.50 -7.68 -6.48
C VAL A 171 -7.56 -8.45 -5.69
N GLU A 172 -7.17 -9.52 -5.00
CA GLU A 172 -8.09 -10.33 -4.18
C GLU A 172 -8.64 -9.54 -2.98
N GLY A 173 -7.77 -8.83 -2.26
CA GLY A 173 -8.15 -7.94 -1.16
C GLY A 173 -9.06 -6.80 -1.62
N ALA A 174 -8.76 -6.21 -2.78
CA ALA A 174 -9.59 -5.15 -3.37
C ALA A 174 -10.98 -5.65 -3.76
N ARG A 175 -11.09 -6.79 -4.46
CA ARG A 175 -12.39 -7.35 -4.90
C ARG A 175 -13.32 -7.74 -3.76
N LYS A 176 -12.76 -8.04 -2.59
CA LYS A 176 -13.49 -8.36 -1.37
C LYS A 176 -13.66 -7.13 -0.45
N ASN A 177 -13.21 -5.95 -0.90
CA ASN A 177 -13.17 -4.71 -0.14
C ASN A 177 -12.47 -4.86 1.22
N LEU A 178 -11.45 -5.73 1.34
CA LEU A 178 -10.73 -5.97 2.60
C LEU A 178 -9.56 -5.00 2.79
N PHE A 179 -9.01 -4.49 1.69
CA PHE A 179 -7.80 -3.70 1.64
C PHE A 179 -8.04 -2.42 0.83
N THR A 180 -7.50 -1.31 1.32
CA THR A 180 -7.44 -0.05 0.58
C THR A 180 -5.99 0.44 0.50
N PRO A 181 -5.49 0.78 -0.70
CA PRO A 181 -4.20 1.44 -0.88
C PRO A 181 -4.28 2.95 -0.65
N MET A 182 -5.48 3.53 -0.56
CA MET A 182 -5.71 4.97 -0.59
C MET A 182 -6.66 5.40 0.53
N PHE A 183 -6.42 4.94 1.77
CA PHE A 183 -7.10 5.51 2.92
C PHE A 183 -6.52 6.91 3.17
N PHE A 184 -7.24 7.92 2.69
CA PHE A 184 -6.80 9.31 2.74
C PHE A 184 -7.22 9.95 4.05
N PHE A 185 -6.33 10.72 4.67
CA PHE A 185 -6.68 11.60 5.77
C PHE A 185 -5.89 12.89 5.75
N VAL A 186 -6.47 13.92 6.38
CA VAL A 186 -5.78 15.14 6.75
C VAL A 186 -5.93 15.34 8.26
N ALA A 187 -4.80 15.51 8.92
CA ALA A 187 -4.68 15.71 10.34
C ALA A 187 -3.93 17.03 10.62
N LYS A 188 -4.25 17.68 11.74
CA LYS A 188 -3.64 18.96 12.13
C LYS A 188 -3.03 18.84 13.52
N LYS A 189 -1.82 19.37 13.69
CA LYS A 189 -1.23 19.57 15.00
C LYS A 189 -1.93 20.78 15.66
N PRO A 190 -2.49 20.65 16.87
CA PRO A 190 -3.09 21.79 17.58
C PRO A 190 -2.11 22.96 17.75
N GLU A 191 -2.65 24.16 17.99
CA GLU A 191 -1.86 25.38 18.28
C GLU A 191 -1.19 25.34 19.66
#